data_AF-A0A3D6CYJ2-F1
#
_entry.id   AF-A0A3D6CYJ2-F1
#
_cell.length_a   1.000
_cell.length_b   1.000
_cell.length_c   1.000
_cell.angle_alpha   90.00
_cell.angle_beta   90.00
_cell.angle_gamma   90.00
#
_symmetry.space_group_name_H-M   'P 1'
#
loop_
_entity.id
_entity.type
_entity.pdbx_description
1 polymer ?
#
loop_
_entity_poly.entity_id
_entity_poly.type
_entity_poly.pdbx_seq_one_letter_code
_entity_poly.pdbx_strand_id
1 'polypeptide(L)'
;DQIGKFADAIWKGVSGVGRWARSRIENITSMFGMLAGFALVPVYVFYFLSEKSGIKDNWTSYLPVHDSWIKEELVFVLRSINDALIVFFRSQVLVAMCVGGLLMIGFSIIGLRYAVLLGFIAGVLGIVPYLGVMLSILPAMAIS
;
A
#
# COMPACT_ATOMS: atom_id res chain seq x y z
N ASP A 1 48.95 39.83 -12.96
CA ASP A 1 48.98 38.43 -12.52
C ASP A 1 47.87 37.62 -13.21
N GLN A 2 48.08 37.24 -14.48
CA GLN A 2 47.09 36.49 -15.27
C GLN A 2 47.25 34.96 -15.16
N ILE A 3 48.44 34.50 -14.75
CA ILE A 3 48.78 33.08 -14.65
C ILE A 3 48.02 32.43 -13.47
N GLY A 4 47.87 33.13 -12.34
CA GLY A 4 47.07 32.65 -11.21
C GLY A 4 45.58 32.47 -11.55
N LYS A 5 44.98 33.45 -12.24
CA LYS A 5 43.57 33.36 -12.68
C LYS A 5 43.32 32.20 -13.65
N PHE A 6 44.28 31.90 -14.53
CA PHE A 6 44.21 30.77 -15.45
C PHE A 6 44.36 29.42 -14.72
N ALA A 7 45.28 29.32 -13.76
CA ALA A 7 45.43 28.15 -12.91
C ALA A 7 44.15 27.86 -12.11
N ASP A 8 43.53 28.88 -11.51
CA ASP A 8 42.28 28.73 -10.77
C ASP A 8 41.09 28.31 -11.65
N ALA A 9 41.05 28.77 -12.91
CA ALA A 9 40.04 28.35 -13.87
C ALA A 9 40.17 26.85 -14.21
N ILE A 10 41.41 26.35 -14.37
CA ILE A 10 41.68 24.92 -14.60
C ILE A 10 41.31 24.09 -13.37
N TRP A 11 41.67 24.53 -12.17
CA TRP A 11 41.33 23.83 -10.93
C TRP A 11 39.82 23.77 -10.67
N LYS A 12 39.09 24.84 -10.99
CA LYS A 12 37.62 24.86 -10.93
C LYS A 12 36.98 23.93 -11.97
N GLY A 13 37.52 23.89 -13.19
CA GLY A 13 37.08 22.98 -14.24
C GLY A 13 37.27 21.51 -13.88
N VAL A 14 38.50 21.14 -13.45
CA VAL A 14 38.82 19.75 -13.11
C VAL A 14 38.08 19.27 -11.87
N SER A 15 37.91 20.13 -10.86
CA SER A 15 37.10 19.82 -9.67
C SER A 15 35.59 19.77 -9.98
N GLY A 16 35.12 20.54 -10.97
CA GLY A 16 33.75 20.46 -11.47
C GLY A 16 33.44 19.11 -12.14
N VAL A 17 34.35 18.64 -13.00
CA VAL A 17 34.24 17.32 -13.63
C VAL A 17 34.32 16.20 -12.58
N GLY A 18 35.23 16.32 -11.61
CA GLY A 18 35.34 15.35 -10.51
C GLY A 18 34.09 15.28 -9.63
N ARG A 19 33.48 16.43 -9.30
CA ARG A 19 32.22 16.49 -8.52
C ARG A 19 31.04 15.91 -9.30
N TRP A 20 30.93 16.18 -10.60
CA TRP A 20 29.89 15.60 -11.45
C TRP A 20 30.07 14.08 -11.61
N ALA A 21 31.28 13.60 -11.85
CA ALA A 21 31.54 12.17 -11.96
C ALA A 21 31.16 11.43 -10.67
N ARG A 22 31.53 11.99 -9.51
CA ARG A 22 31.18 11.43 -8.20
C ARG A 22 29.66 11.42 -7.96
N SER A 23 28.96 12.51 -8.26
CA SER A 23 27.51 12.59 -8.05
C SER A 23 26.71 11.66 -8.96
N ARG A 24 27.21 11.35 -10.16
CA ARG A 24 26.59 10.33 -11.02
C ARG A 24 26.78 8.92 -10.46
N ILE A 25 27.96 8.61 -9.93
CA ILE A 25 28.23 7.30 -9.31
C ILE A 25 27.37 7.11 -8.05
N GLU A 26 27.26 8.13 -7.19
CA GLU A 26 26.43 8.10 -5.99
C GLU A 26 24.94 7.89 -6.32
N ASN A 27 24.42 8.61 -7.32
CA ASN A 27 23.03 8.46 -7.75
C ASN A 27 22.74 7.08 -8.37
N ILE A 28 23.64 6.55 -9.21
CA ILE A 28 23.48 5.22 -9.80
C ILE A 28 23.51 4.14 -8.73
N THR A 29 24.44 4.25 -7.77
CA THR A 29 24.57 3.29 -6.67
C THR A 29 23.32 3.32 -5.77
N SER A 30 22.80 4.51 -5.47
CA SER A 30 21.56 4.69 -4.70
C SER A 30 20.35 4.08 -5.42
N MET A 31 20.20 4.34 -6.72
CA MET A 31 19.12 3.74 -7.52
C MET A 31 19.22 2.22 -7.58
N PHE A 32 20.44 1.67 -7.73
CA PHE A 32 20.66 0.22 -7.74
C PHE A 32 20.35 -0.41 -6.39
N GLY A 33 20.71 0.25 -5.28
CA GLY A 33 20.35 -0.18 -3.93
C GLY A 33 18.84 -0.18 -3.70
N MET A 34 18.15 0.85 -4.18
CA MET A 34 16.68 0.94 -4.12
C MET A 34 16.03 -0.18 -4.96
N LEU A 35 16.46 -0.37 -6.21
CA LEU A 35 15.97 -1.44 -7.09
C LEU A 35 16.21 -2.84 -6.50
N ALA A 36 17.40 -3.08 -5.95
CA ALA A 36 17.72 -4.34 -5.28
C ALA A 36 16.82 -4.54 -4.04
N GLY A 37 16.62 -3.50 -3.23
CA GLY A 37 15.70 -3.54 -2.09
C GLY A 37 14.27 -3.87 -2.52
N PHE A 38 13.75 -3.19 -3.54
CA PHE A 38 12.43 -3.44 -4.11
C PHE A 38 12.28 -4.83 -4.73
N ALA A 39 13.35 -5.40 -5.31
CA ALA A 39 13.35 -6.76 -5.84
C ALA A 39 13.42 -7.81 -4.73
N LEU A 40 14.11 -7.53 -3.62
CA LEU A 40 14.19 -8.42 -2.48
C LEU A 40 12.84 -8.56 -1.75
N VAL A 41 12.05 -7.49 -1.63
CA VAL A 41 10.73 -7.53 -0.98
C VAL A 41 9.81 -8.64 -1.55
N PRO A 42 9.50 -8.71 -2.86
CA PRO A 42 8.64 -9.75 -3.41
C PRO A 42 9.30 -11.13 -3.35
N VAL A 43 10.63 -11.23 -3.41
CA VAL A 43 11.36 -12.50 -3.23
C VAL A 43 11.17 -13.03 -1.81
N TYR A 44 11.35 -12.18 -0.79
CA TYR A 44 11.12 -12.55 0.61
C TYR A 44 9.65 -12.84 0.89
N VAL A 45 8.74 -12.04 0.36
CA VAL A 45 7.29 -12.25 0.50
C VAL A 45 6.88 -13.57 -0.17
N PHE A 46 7.36 -13.85 -1.38
CA PHE A 46 7.11 -15.11 -2.07
C PHE A 46 7.74 -16.28 -1.32
N TYR A 47 8.96 -16.13 -0.80
CA TYR A 47 9.63 -17.14 0.02
C TYR A 47 8.81 -17.46 1.29
N PHE A 48 8.43 -16.45 2.08
CA PHE A 48 7.60 -16.63 3.28
C PHE A 48 6.20 -17.18 2.97
N LEU A 49 5.61 -16.81 1.84
CA LEU A 49 4.31 -17.32 1.40
C LEU A 49 4.40 -18.74 0.82
N SER A 50 5.49 -19.09 0.14
CA SER A 50 5.73 -20.42 -0.43
C SER A 50 6.12 -21.42 0.65
N GLU A 51 6.83 -20.96 1.68
CA GLU A 51 7.10 -21.73 2.89
C GLU A 51 5.87 -21.83 3.81
N LYS A 52 4.68 -21.40 3.37
CA LYS A 52 3.43 -21.62 4.12
C LYS A 52 3.19 -23.08 4.48
N SER A 53 3.62 -24.06 3.67
CA SER A 53 3.33 -25.48 3.92
C SER A 53 4.18 -26.07 5.05
N GLY A 54 5.46 -25.71 5.15
CA GLY A 54 6.34 -26.17 6.22
C GLY A 54 5.99 -25.58 7.57
N ILE A 55 5.47 -24.35 7.56
CA ILE A 55 5.09 -23.70 8.79
C ILE A 55 3.61 -23.97 9.15
N LYS A 56 2.61 -24.19 8.26
CA LYS A 56 1.22 -24.54 8.66
C LYS A 56 1.09 -25.75 9.61
N ASP A 57 1.95 -26.76 9.47
CA ASP A 57 2.00 -27.93 10.36
C ASP A 57 3.04 -27.80 11.50
N ASN A 58 3.91 -26.77 11.48
CA ASN A 58 5.02 -26.57 12.42
C ASN A 58 5.19 -25.12 12.97
N TRP A 59 4.26 -24.16 12.72
CA TRP A 59 4.26 -22.75 13.24
C TRP A 59 4.29 -22.76 14.75
N THR A 60 3.73 -23.82 15.32
CA THR A 60 3.79 -24.16 16.73
C THR A 60 5.21 -24.32 17.29
N SER A 61 6.23 -24.60 16.47
CA SER A 61 7.64 -24.80 16.88
C SER A 61 8.60 -23.67 16.45
N TYR A 62 8.20 -22.78 15.54
CA TYR A 62 9.03 -21.64 15.08
C TYR A 62 8.85 -20.37 15.92
N LEU A 63 7.85 -20.35 16.80
CA LEU A 63 7.70 -19.34 17.82
C LEU A 63 8.71 -19.64 18.96
N PRO A 64 9.68 -18.75 19.26
CA PRO A 64 10.55 -18.87 20.42
C PRO A 64 9.79 -18.44 21.69
N VAL A 65 8.63 -19.04 21.93
CA VAL A 65 7.91 -18.95 23.20
C VAL A 65 7.84 -20.35 23.76
N HIS A 66 8.68 -20.58 24.78
CA HIS A 66 8.63 -21.76 25.64
C HIS A 66 7.28 -21.86 26.38
N ASP A 67 6.50 -20.79 26.46
CA ASP A 67 5.23 -20.73 27.18
C ASP A 67 4.01 -20.96 26.26
N SER A 68 3.28 -22.04 26.53
CA SER A 68 2.06 -22.46 25.82
C SER A 68 0.96 -21.38 25.81
N TRP A 69 0.90 -20.54 26.84
CA TRP A 69 -0.17 -19.57 27.06
C TRP A 69 -0.20 -18.43 26.01
N ILE A 70 0.95 -17.85 25.66
CA ILE A 70 1.04 -16.71 24.72
C ILE A 70 0.62 -17.14 23.30
N LYS A 71 0.95 -18.37 22.95
CA LYS A 71 0.65 -18.95 21.64
C LYS A 71 -0.84 -19.28 21.48
N GLU A 72 -1.48 -19.80 22.52
CA GLU A 72 -2.92 -19.97 22.56
C GLU A 72 -3.65 -18.63 22.44
N GLU A 73 -3.15 -17.59 23.14
CA GLU A 73 -3.70 -16.23 23.04
C GLU A 73 -3.54 -15.65 21.63
N LEU A 74 -2.37 -15.76 21.00
CA LEU A 74 -2.13 -15.32 19.62
C LEU A 74 -3.06 -16.01 18.62
N VAL A 75 -3.18 -17.34 18.68
CA VAL A 75 -4.07 -18.10 17.78
C VAL A 75 -5.53 -17.70 18.01
N PHE A 76 -5.93 -17.48 19.27
CA PHE A 76 -7.24 -16.98 19.62
C PHE A 76 -7.50 -15.59 19.04
N VAL A 77 -6.56 -14.65 19.19
CA VAL A 77 -6.65 -13.29 18.64
C VAL A 77 -6.75 -13.32 17.11
N LEU A 78 -5.92 -14.11 16.43
CA LEU A 78 -5.96 -14.22 14.97
C LEU A 78 -7.31 -14.78 14.47
N ARG A 79 -7.84 -15.79 15.15
CA ARG A 79 -9.18 -16.32 14.84
C ARG A 79 -10.26 -15.27 15.08
N SER A 80 -10.18 -14.53 16.19
CA SER A 80 -11.10 -13.46 16.52
C SER A 80 -11.07 -12.33 15.49
N ILE A 81 -9.89 -11.93 15.01
CA ILE A 81 -9.73 -10.95 13.92
C ILE A 81 -10.36 -11.49 12.64
N ASN A 82 -10.10 -12.75 12.28
CA ASN A 82 -10.69 -13.36 11.08
C ASN A 82 -12.22 -13.37 11.15
N ASP A 83 -12.80 -13.75 12.29
CA ASP A 83 -14.25 -13.76 12.49
C ASP A 83 -14.82 -12.33 12.44
N ALA A 84 -14.13 -11.36 13.04
CA ALA A 84 -14.48 -9.95 12.96
C ALA A 84 -14.45 -9.43 11.51
N LEU A 85 -13.44 -9.82 10.73
CA LEU A 85 -13.34 -9.45 9.31
C LEU A 85 -14.47 -10.06 8.49
N ILE A 86 -14.82 -11.33 8.72
CA ILE A 86 -15.96 -11.98 8.04
C ILE A 86 -17.26 -11.22 8.31
N VAL A 87 -17.52 -10.89 9.59
CA VAL A 87 -18.72 -10.14 9.99
C VAL A 87 -18.70 -8.72 9.42
N PHE A 88 -17.54 -8.07 9.36
CA PHE A 88 -17.36 -6.76 8.77
C PHE A 88 -17.68 -6.76 7.27
N PHE A 89 -17.08 -7.67 6.49
CA PHE A 89 -17.35 -7.78 5.05
C PHE A 89 -18.82 -8.09 4.78
N ARG A 90 -19.43 -8.98 5.57
CA ARG A 90 -20.87 -9.26 5.47
C ARG A 90 -21.72 -8.02 5.72
N SER A 91 -21.34 -7.20 6.71
CA SER A 91 -22.02 -5.94 7.01
C SER A 91 -21.89 -4.93 5.86
N GLN A 92 -20.70 -4.82 5.25
CA GLN A 92 -20.48 -3.90 4.13
C GLN A 92 -21.36 -4.24 2.92
N VAL A 93 -21.53 -5.53 2.61
CA VAL A 93 -22.45 -5.96 1.54
C VAL A 93 -23.89 -5.55 1.85
N LEU A 94 -24.34 -5.71 3.10
CA LEU A 94 -25.69 -5.31 3.51
C LEU A 94 -25.88 -3.79 3.46
N VAL A 95 -24.88 -3.02 3.92
CA VAL A 95 -24.87 -1.56 3.83
C VAL A 95 -24.94 -1.11 2.36
N ALA A 96 -24.14 -1.69 1.49
CA ALA A 96 -24.12 -1.41 0.06
C ALA A 96 -25.48 -1.68 -0.60
N MET A 97 -26.13 -2.81 -0.28
CA MET A 97 -27.46 -3.14 -0.77
C MET A 97 -28.51 -2.13 -0.29
N CYS A 98 -28.51 -1.79 1.00
CA CYS A 98 -29.43 -0.80 1.57
C CYS A 98 -29.24 0.56 0.92
N VAL A 99 -28.00 1.06 0.84
CA VAL A 99 -27.68 2.37 0.26
C VAL A 99 -28.05 2.42 -1.23
N GLY A 100 -27.65 1.41 -2.01
CA GLY A 100 -27.98 1.34 -3.43
C GLY A 100 -29.49 1.28 -3.69
N GLY A 101 -30.23 0.48 -2.92
CA GLY A 101 -31.69 0.38 -3.00
C GLY A 101 -32.40 1.67 -2.60
N LEU A 102 -31.98 2.31 -1.50
CA LEU A 102 -32.55 3.58 -1.05
C LEU A 102 -32.28 4.71 -2.05
N LEU A 103 -31.08 4.78 -2.63
CA LEU A 103 -30.75 5.78 -3.65
C LEU A 103 -31.52 5.55 -4.95
N MET A 104 -31.70 4.29 -5.35
CA MET A 104 -32.51 3.92 -6.50
C MET A 104 -33.96 4.40 -6.33
N ILE A 105 -34.59 4.10 -5.18
CA ILE A 105 -35.95 4.54 -4.87
C ILE A 105 -36.02 6.07 -4.77
N GLY A 106 -35.08 6.68 -4.03
CA GLY A 106 -35.03 8.12 -3.83
C GLY A 106 -34.88 8.90 -5.15
N PHE A 107 -33.97 8.50 -6.02
CA PHE A 107 -33.80 9.13 -7.33
C PHE A 107 -34.99 8.88 -8.25
N SER A 108 -35.66 7.72 -8.15
CA SER A 108 -36.87 7.46 -8.93
C SER A 108 -38.02 8.37 -8.54
N ILE A 109 -38.18 8.67 -7.25
CA ILE A 109 -39.21 9.61 -6.75
C ILE A 109 -38.94 11.03 -7.25
N ILE A 110 -37.67 11.43 -7.33
CA ILE A 110 -37.26 12.75 -7.87
C ILE A 110 -37.48 12.84 -9.40
N GLY A 111 -37.80 11.73 -10.07
CA GLY A 111 -38.01 11.70 -11.53
C GLY A 111 -36.70 11.67 -12.31
N LEU A 112 -35.60 11.23 -11.69
CA LEU A 112 -34.30 11.19 -12.34
C LEU A 112 -34.28 10.07 -13.40
N ARG A 113 -34.00 10.43 -14.66
CA ARG A 113 -33.99 9.48 -15.79
C ARG A 113 -33.00 8.30 -15.63
N TYR A 114 -31.95 8.48 -14.83
CA TYR A 114 -30.93 7.46 -14.54
C TYR A 114 -30.94 6.97 -13.08
N ALA A 115 -32.07 7.10 -12.38
CA ALA A 115 -32.21 6.72 -10.96
C ALA A 115 -31.71 5.30 -10.65
N VAL A 116 -32.16 4.33 -11.46
CA VAL A 116 -31.80 2.91 -11.37
C VAL A 116 -30.29 2.71 -11.53
N LEU A 117 -29.72 3.31 -12.56
CA LEU A 117 -28.30 3.18 -12.88
C LEU A 117 -27.43 3.80 -11.78
N LEU A 118 -27.79 4.99 -11.30
CA LEU A 118 -27.03 5.69 -10.26
C LEU A 118 -27.11 4.99 -8.91
N GLY A 119 -28.28 4.49 -8.51
CA GLY A 119 -28.43 3.71 -7.29
C GLY A 119 -27.63 2.40 -7.34
N PHE A 120 -27.64 1.72 -8.49
CA PHE A 120 -26.83 0.51 -8.70
C PHE A 120 -25.33 0.79 -8.60
N ILE A 121 -24.84 1.83 -9.29
CA ILE A 121 -23.43 2.24 -9.22
C ILE A 121 -23.04 2.58 -7.78
N ALA A 122 -23.87 3.36 -7.07
CA ALA A 122 -23.61 3.72 -5.68
C ALA A 122 -23.56 2.49 -4.76
N GLY A 123 -24.43 1.50 -4.98
CA GLY A 123 -24.38 0.22 -4.26
C GLY A 123 -23.09 -0.55 -4.55
N VAL A 124 -22.71 -0.71 -5.82
CA VAL A 124 -21.47 -1.41 -6.21
C VAL A 124 -20.23 -0.73 -5.64
N LEU A 125 -20.14 0.60 -5.73
CA LEU A 125 -19.04 1.37 -5.13
C LEU A 125 -19.05 1.25 -3.59
N GLY A 126 -20.23 1.12 -2.97
CA GLY A 126 -20.38 0.95 -1.53
C GLY A 126 -19.89 -0.40 -0.99
N ILE A 127 -19.72 -1.42 -1.83
CA ILE A 127 -19.22 -2.75 -1.41
C ILE A 127 -17.76 -2.66 -0.96
N VAL A 128 -16.96 -1.81 -1.60
CA VAL A 128 -15.54 -1.68 -1.27
C VAL A 128 -15.40 -0.70 -0.10
N PRO A 129 -15.04 -1.17 1.09
CA PRO A 129 -14.86 -0.29 2.24
C PRO A 129 -13.72 0.69 1.97
N TYR A 130 -13.84 1.90 2.51
CA TYR A 130 -12.87 2.99 2.38
C TYR A 130 -12.71 3.58 0.97
N LEU A 131 -13.46 3.14 -0.06
CA LEU A 131 -13.38 3.73 -1.40
C LEU A 131 -13.61 5.25 -1.39
N GLY A 132 -14.60 5.72 -0.62
CA GLY A 132 -14.87 7.15 -0.46
C GLY A 132 -13.70 7.92 0.17
N VAL A 133 -13.01 7.31 1.15
CA VAL A 133 -11.82 7.91 1.77
C VAL A 133 -10.67 7.96 0.76
N MET A 134 -10.42 6.88 0.02
CA MET A 134 -9.41 6.85 -1.06
C MET A 134 -9.68 7.93 -2.11
N LEU A 135 -10.94 8.07 -2.54
CA LEU A 135 -11.34 9.11 -3.51
C LEU A 135 -11.21 10.53 -2.95
N SER A 136 -11.36 10.72 -1.63
CA SER A 136 -11.19 12.04 -0.98
C SER A 136 -9.72 12.45 -0.79
N ILE A 137 -8.81 11.48 -0.66
CA ILE A 137 -7.37 11.74 -0.52
C ILE A 137 -6.77 12.24 -1.84
N LEU A 138 -7.23 11.72 -2.98
CA LEU A 138 -6.73 12.14 -4.31
C LEU A 138 -6.76 13.66 -4.53
N PRO A 139 -7.90 14.38 -4.37
CA PRO A 139 -7.91 15.83 -4.50
C PRO A 139 -7.13 16.53 -3.38
N ALA A 140 -7.12 16.00 -2.15
CA ALA A 140 -6.35 16.58 -1.05
C ALA A 140 -4.84 16.60 -1.36
N MET A 141 -4.32 15.50 -1.92
CA MET A 141 -2.93 15.40 -2.38
C MET A 141 -2.64 16.22 -3.65
N ALA A 142 -3.63 16.42 -4.51
CA ALA A 142 -3.45 17.24 -5.71
C ALA A 142 -3.42 18.75 -5.41
N ILE A 143 -4.03 19.17 -4.30
CA ILE A 143 -4.07 20.57 -3.84
C ILE A 143 -2.87 20.90 -2.95
N SER A 144 -2.33 19.91 -2.21
CA SER A 144 -1.14 20.04 -1.34
C SER A 144 0.16 20.01 -2.14
#